data_AF-A0A2W4LTM5-F1
#
_entry.id   AF-A0A2W4LTM5-F1
#
_cell.length_a   1.000
_cell.length_b   1.000
_cell.length_c   1.000
_cell.angle_alpha   90.00
_cell.angle_beta   90.00
_cell.angle_gamma   90.00
#
_symmetry.space_group_name_H-M   'P 1'
#
loop_
_entity.id
_entity.type
_entity.pdbx_description
1 polymer ?
#
loop_
_entity_poly.entity_id
_entity_poly.type
_entity_poly.pdbx_seq_one_letter_code
_entity_poly.pdbx_strand_id
1 'polypeptide(L)' 'FGGGFAAETIREPRAPGHPPTGPPPAYHDFGCAQIIRRIDGGYVGCCDMRRDSLSVGF' A
#
# COMPACT_ATOMS: atom_id res chain seq x y z
N PHE A 1 -3.17 -1.02 14.47
CA PHE A 1 -3.85 -1.19 13.16
C PHE A 1 -3.72 0.11 12.40
N GLY A 2 -3.02 0.09 11.26
CA GLY A 2 -2.51 1.28 10.58
C GLY A 2 -3.60 2.17 9.99
N GLY A 3 -3.36 3.48 10.00
CA GLY A 3 -4.30 4.53 9.59
C GLY A 3 -4.56 4.65 8.08
N GLY A 4 -4.85 3.52 7.42
CA GLY A 4 -5.13 3.49 5.97
C GLY A 4 -6.28 2.55 5.55
N PHE A 5 -6.82 1.75 6.47
CA PHE A 5 -8.01 0.92 6.22
C PHE A 5 -9.25 1.56 6.85
N ALA A 6 -10.39 1.50 6.16
CA ALA A 6 -11.67 1.91 6.73
C ALA A 6 -12.04 1.02 7.93
N ALA A 7 -12.79 1.57 8.88
CA ALA A 7 -13.15 0.86 10.12
C ALA A 7 -13.97 -0.42 9.82
N GLU A 8 -14.85 -0.35 8.83
CA GLU A 8 -15.70 -1.44 8.36
C GLU A 8 -14.86 -2.58 7.79
N THR A 9 -13.80 -2.25 7.04
CA THR A 9 -12.84 -3.22 6.47
C THR A 9 -12.11 -4.02 7.54
N ILE A 10 -11.94 -3.46 8.75
CA ILE A 10 -11.35 -4.16 9.89
C ILE A 10 -12.41 -4.95 10.66
N ARG A 11 -13.64 -4.44 10.75
CA ARG A 11 -14.74 -4.99 11.55
C ARG A 11 -15.39 -6.22 10.90
N GLU A 12 -15.57 -6.22 9.58
CA GLU A 12 -16.23 -7.31 8.85
C GLU A 12 -15.49 -8.65 8.94
N PRO A 13 -14.14 -8.72 8.81
CA PRO A 13 -13.39 -9.97 8.96
C PRO A 13 -13.35 -10.51 10.39
N ARG A 14 -13.59 -9.66 11.40
CA ARG A 14 -13.68 -10.10 12.81
C ARG A 14 -14.89 -10.99 13.08
N ALA A 15 -15.99 -10.78 12.38
CA ALA A 15 -17.23 -11.54 12.56
C ALA A 15 -17.11 -13.05 12.22
N PRO A 16 -16.43 -13.47 11.13
CA PRO A 16 -16.16 -14.87 10.84
C PRO A 16 -14.97 -15.47 11.61
N GLY A 17 -14.42 -14.77 12.61
CA GLY A 17 -13.35 -15.31 13.47
C GLY A 17 -11.93 -15.15 12.93
N HIS A 18 -11.71 -14.35 11.88
CA HIS A 18 -10.35 -13.93 11.53
C HIS A 18 -9.93 -12.80 12.48
N PRO A 19 -8.89 -12.98 13.32
CA PRO A 19 -8.35 -11.87 14.09
C PRO A 19 -7.43 -11.05 13.16
N PRO A 20 -7.78 -9.80 12.78
CA PRO A 20 -6.78 -8.93 12.20
C PRO A 20 -5.69 -8.78 13.27
N THR A 21 -4.43 -8.91 12.89
CA THR A 21 -3.28 -8.59 13.75
C THR A 21 -2.62 -7.33 13.21
N GLY A 22 -2.19 -6.44 14.10
CA GLY A 22 -1.41 -5.29 13.70
C GLY A 22 0.00 -5.76 13.39
N PRO A 23 0.66 -5.23 12.34
CA PRO A 23 2.09 -5.46 12.20
C PRO A 23 2.81 -4.95 13.47
N PRO A 24 3.97 -5.55 13.83
CA PRO A 24 4.84 -4.97 14.85
C PRO A 24 5.11 -3.51 14.50
N PRO A 25 5.13 -2.57 15.46
CA PRO A 25 5.35 -1.16 15.17
C PRO A 25 6.73 -0.97 14.54
N ALA A 26 6.76 -0.86 13.21
CA ALA A 26 7.94 -0.50 12.44
C ALA A 26 7.54 0.40 11.25
N TYR A 27 8.54 1.05 10.67
CA TYR A 27 8.39 2.24 9.83
C TYR A 27 7.83 1.95 8.41
N HIS A 28 7.41 0.71 8.09
CA HIS A 28 7.45 0.19 6.71
C HIS A 28 6.40 -0.87 6.32
N ASP A 29 5.38 -1.10 7.14
CA ASP A 29 4.87 -2.45 7.40
C ASP A 29 4.13 -3.21 6.29
N PHE A 30 3.84 -2.61 5.14
CA PHE A 30 3.22 -3.30 4.01
C PHE A 30 3.94 -3.00 2.69
N GLY A 31 5.19 -3.45 2.57
CA GLY A 31 5.99 -3.38 1.35
C GLY A 31 6.35 -1.97 0.89
N CYS A 32 6.82 -1.88 -0.37
CA CYS A 32 7.16 -0.64 -1.08
C CYS A 32 6.96 -0.89 -2.58
N ALA A 33 5.89 -0.34 -3.16
CA ALA A 33 5.58 -0.57 -4.57
C ALA A 33 6.29 0.42 -5.51
N GLN A 34 6.76 -0.08 -6.65
CA GLN A 34 7.12 0.73 -7.80
C GLN A 34 6.35 0.18 -9.00
N ILE A 35 5.68 1.06 -9.74
CA ILE A 35 4.77 0.65 -10.81
C ILE A 35 5.08 1.46 -12.06
N ILE A 36 5.30 0.76 -13.17
CA ILE A 36 5.35 1.37 -14.51
C ILE A 36 4.21 0.78 -15.33
N ARG A 37 3.40 1.63 -15.95
CA ARG A 37 2.33 1.22 -16.85
C ARG A 37 2.51 1.85 -18.23
N ARG A 38 2.51 1.00 -19.26
CA ARG A 38 2.44 1.46 -20.66
C ARG A 38 1.06 2.05 -20.95
N ILE A 39 1.05 3.18 -21.64
CA ILE A 39 -0.12 3.84 -22.19
C ILE A 39 0.12 4.15 -23.67
N ASP A 40 -0.92 4.58 -24.37
CA ASP A 40 -0.76 5.07 -25.73
C ASP A 40 0.13 6.32 -25.72
N GLY A 41 1.23 6.28 -26.48
CA GLY A 41 2.19 7.37 -26.56
C GLY A 41 3.22 7.44 -25.41
N GLY A 42 3.27 6.48 -24.48
CA GLY A 42 4.34 6.48 -23.47
C GLY A 42 4.14 5.56 -22.26
N TYR A 43 4.65 6.01 -21.12
CA TYR A 43 4.61 5.30 -19.84
C TYR A 43 4.20 6.24 -18.70
N VAL A 44 3.45 5.69 -17.74
CA VAL A 44 3.18 6.31 -16.45
C VAL A 44 3.98 5.57 -15.39
N GLY A 45 4.84 6.28 -14.65
CA GLY A 45 5.56 5.73 -13.50
C GLY A 45 5.00 6.25 -12.18
N CYS A 46 4.93 5.38 -11.17
CA CYS A 46 4.64 5.76 -9.79
C CYS A 46 5.61 5.06 -8.82
N CYS A 47 5.86 5.73 -7.70
CA CYS A 47 6.67 5.21 -6.60
C CYS A 47 5.92 5.34 -5.27
N ASP A 48 6.28 4.51 -4.30
CA ASP A 48 5.61 4.46 -3.01
C ASP A 48 5.91 5.70 -2.16
N MET A 49 4.86 6.43 -1.77
CA MET A 49 4.98 7.64 -0.95
C MET A 49 5.56 7.39 0.46
N ARG A 50 5.57 6.13 0.92
CA ARG A 50 6.11 5.75 2.23
C ARG A 50 7.63 5.58 2.20
N ARG A 51 8.28 5.83 1.07
CA ARG A 51 9.73 5.85 0.92
C ARG A 51 10.16 7.13 0.23
N ASP A 52 11.35 7.57 0.57
CA ASP A 52 12.06 8.57 -0.21
C ASP A 52 12.49 7.92 -1.53
N SER A 53 11.66 8.06 -2.56
CA SER A 53 11.79 7.37 -3.84
C SER A 53 11.25 8.20 -4.99
N LEU A 54 11.71 7.92 -6.21
CA LEU A 54 11.36 8.68 -7.41
C LEU A 54 11.03 7.75 -8.59
N SER A 55 10.09 8.18 -9.42
CA SER A 55 9.87 7.65 -10.77
C SER A 55 10.43 8.63 -11.78
N VAL A 56 11.29 8.16 -12.69
CA VAL A 56 11.96 8.98 -13.70
C VAL A 56 11.77 8.35 -15.08
N GLY A 57 11.55 9.17 -16.10
CA GLY A 57 11.42 8.75 -17.50
C GLY A 57 12.42 9.48 -18.40
N PHE A 58 12.63 8.94 -19.60
CA PHE A 58 13.40 9.53 -20.69
C PHE A 58 12.65 9.38 -22.01
#